data_AF-A0A2G5B169-F1
#
_entry.id   AF-A0A2G5B169-F1
#
_cell.length_a   1.000
_cell.length_b   1.000
_cell.length_c   1.000
_cell.angle_alpha   90.00
_cell.angle_beta   90.00
_cell.angle_gamma   90.00
#
_symmetry.space_group_name_H-M   'P 1'
#
loop_
_entity.id
_entity.type
_entity.pdbx_description
1 polymer ?
#
loop_
_entity_poly.entity_id
_entity_poly.type
_entity_poly.pdbx_seq_one_letter_code
_entity_poly.pdbx_strand_id
1 'polypeptide(L)'
;MDGFHFTKAQLRQQATIKGMQPDKVMLRRGAHWTFDSTNFVNTIRILQSKPDSTHHLPSFDHAVGDPVADDITIRPHHHIVLLEGIYLHLSISPWNEIKLLVDELWWVEPRSKVTSSNRLAKRHFNAGLSDSIAAAEQRIINNDLPNSTFTEENRFPPSRTIFN
;
A
#
# COMPACT_ATOMS: atom_id res chain seq x y z
N MET A 1 0.42 4.75 -2.89
CA MET A 1 0.49 4.37 -1.45
C MET A 1 1.88 3.87 -1.07
N ASP A 2 2.57 3.14 -1.94
CA ASP A 2 3.82 2.43 -1.60
C ASP A 2 4.95 3.30 -1.06
N GLY A 3 5.08 4.56 -1.50
CA GLY A 3 6.08 5.48 -0.94
C GLY A 3 5.88 5.85 0.53
N PHE A 4 4.76 5.45 1.13
CA PHE A 4 4.47 5.64 2.55
C PHE A 4 4.73 4.38 3.38
N HIS A 5 5.41 3.36 2.84
CA HIS A 5 5.96 2.30 3.69
C HIS A 5 6.92 2.89 4.70
N PHE A 6 6.93 2.38 5.94
CA PHE A 6 8.09 2.59 6.78
C PHE A 6 9.33 1.97 6.11
N THR A 7 10.45 2.67 6.20
CA THR A 7 11.73 2.11 5.77
C THR A 7 12.02 0.82 6.56
N LYS A 8 12.82 -0.09 6.00
CA LYS A 8 13.28 -1.31 6.70
C LYS A 8 13.90 -0.96 8.05
N ALA A 9 14.66 0.14 8.12
CA ALA A 9 15.30 0.61 9.35
C ALA A 9 14.26 1.08 10.39
N GLN A 10 13.33 1.95 9.99
CA GLN A 10 12.26 2.43 10.88
C GLN A 10 11.41 1.27 11.39
N LEU A 11 11.02 0.34 10.53
CA LEU A 11 10.16 -0.77 10.91
C LEU A 11 10.85 -1.71 11.92
N ARG A 12 12.14 -2.02 11.72
CA ARG A 12 12.93 -2.79 12.70
C ARG A 12 13.10 -2.06 14.03
N GLN A 13 13.36 -0.75 13.99
CA GLN A 13 13.48 0.08 15.18
C GLN A 13 12.17 0.09 15.98
N GLN A 14 11.03 0.33 15.31
CA GLN A 14 9.71 0.31 15.94
C GLN A 14 9.40 -1.06 16.55
N ALA A 15 9.71 -2.15 15.85
CA ALA A 15 9.55 -3.50 16.39
C ALA A 15 10.35 -3.68 17.69
N THR A 16 11.61 -3.23 17.70
CA THR A 16 12.49 -3.30 18.86
C THR A 16 11.94 -2.51 20.04
N ILE A 17 11.50 -1.26 19.81
CA ILE A 17 10.91 -0.39 20.85
C ILE A 17 9.64 -1.02 21.44
N LYS A 18 8.84 -1.71 20.64
CA LYS A 18 7.62 -2.39 21.07
C LYS A 18 7.86 -3.79 21.67
N GLY A 19 9.11 -4.20 21.87
CA GLY A 19 9.45 -5.53 22.39
C GLY A 19 9.08 -6.68 21.44
N MET A 20 8.89 -6.39 20.15
CA MET A 20 8.58 -7.38 19.12
C MET A 20 9.87 -7.88 18.46
N GLN A 21 9.81 -9.07 17.86
CA GLN A 21 10.93 -9.62 17.10
C GLN A 21 11.01 -8.94 15.71
N PRO A 22 12.09 -8.19 15.39
CA PRO A 22 12.15 -7.42 14.15
C PRO A 22 11.99 -8.27 12.89
N ASP A 23 12.59 -9.46 12.85
CA ASP A 23 12.50 -10.33 11.68
C ASP A 23 11.07 -10.84 11.44
N LYS A 24 10.31 -11.14 12.50
CA LYS A 24 8.89 -11.50 12.38
C LYS A 24 8.05 -10.34 11.86
N VAL A 25 8.36 -9.12 12.28
CA VAL A 25 7.70 -7.92 11.77
C VAL A 25 8.05 -7.71 10.29
N MET A 26 9.30 -7.93 9.89
CA MET A 26 9.73 -7.80 8.50
C MET A 26 9.04 -8.80 7.56
N LEU A 27 8.70 -10.00 8.04
CA LEU A 27 7.91 -10.98 7.26
C LEU A 27 6.49 -10.48 6.93
N ARG A 28 5.98 -9.51 7.70
CA ARG A 28 4.66 -8.89 7.53
C ARG A 28 4.72 -7.52 6.86
N ARG A 29 5.89 -7.10 6.37
CA ARG A 29 6.02 -5.85 5.62
C ARG A 29 5.13 -5.90 4.38
N GLY A 30 4.33 -4.86 4.21
CA GLY A 30 3.21 -4.82 3.27
C GLY A 30 1.85 -4.87 3.97
N ALA A 31 1.77 -5.24 5.25
CA ALA A 31 0.55 -5.12 6.06
C ALA A 31 0.20 -3.66 6.36
N HIS A 32 -1.08 -3.35 6.60
CA HIS A 32 -1.58 -1.97 6.77
C HIS A 32 -0.85 -1.16 7.86
N TRP A 33 -0.38 -1.82 8.92
CA TRP A 33 0.35 -1.20 10.03
C TRP A 33 1.84 -0.99 9.76
N THR A 34 2.35 -1.41 8.60
CA THR A 34 3.74 -1.21 8.16
C THR A 34 3.93 0.03 7.29
N PHE A 35 2.87 0.84 7.15
CA PHE A 35 2.87 2.12 6.46
C PHE A 35 2.72 3.27 7.46
N ASP A 36 3.31 4.41 7.13
CA ASP A 36 3.01 5.69 7.74
C ASP A 36 1.65 6.21 7.24
N SER A 37 0.61 5.53 7.68
CA SER A 37 -0.79 5.83 7.31
C SER A 37 -1.22 7.24 7.73
N THR A 38 -0.69 7.75 8.84
CA THR A 38 -0.96 9.12 9.30
C THR A 38 -0.38 10.14 8.33
N ASN A 39 0.88 10.00 7.93
CA ASN A 39 1.48 10.89 6.94
C ASN A 39 0.80 10.77 5.57
N PHE A 40 0.40 9.57 5.17
CA PHE A 40 -0.34 9.36 3.93
C PHE A 40 -1.67 10.12 3.90
N VAL A 41 -2.49 9.99 4.95
CA VAL A 41 -3.78 10.70 5.06
C VAL A 41 -3.58 12.21 5.12
N ASN A 42 -2.60 12.69 5.89
CA ASN A 42 -2.27 14.11 5.96
C ASN A 42 -1.81 14.67 4.62
N THR A 43 -1.06 13.89 3.85
CA THR A 43 -0.66 14.29 2.49
C THR A 43 -1.86 14.49 1.59
N ILE A 44 -2.84 13.57 1.59
CA ILE A 44 -4.07 13.71 0.80
C ILE A 44 -4.84 14.98 1.22
N ARG A 45 -4.93 15.23 2.53
CA ARG A 45 -5.58 16.45 3.05
C ARG A 45 -4.88 17.73 2.56
N ILE A 46 -3.54 17.73 2.54
CA ILE A 46 -2.75 18.87 2.05
C ILE A 46 -3.00 19.08 0.56
N LEU A 47 -2.98 18.00 -0.25
CA LEU A 47 -3.28 18.06 -1.69
C LEU A 47 -4.65 18.69 -1.94
N GLN A 48 -5.68 18.27 -1.19
CA GLN A 48 -7.04 18.81 -1.32
C GLN A 48 -7.13 20.29 -0.91
N SER A 49 -6.44 20.69 0.17
CA SER A 49 -6.52 22.06 0.71
C SER A 49 -5.67 23.09 -0.04
N LYS A 50 -4.69 22.65 -0.83
CA LYS A 50 -3.74 23.52 -1.55
C LYS A 50 -3.55 23.05 -3.00
N PRO A 51 -4.61 23.04 -3.83
CA PRO A 51 -4.54 22.53 -5.20
C PRO A 51 -3.59 23.36 -6.09
N ASP A 52 -3.40 24.65 -5.79
CA ASP A 52 -2.56 25.56 -6.57
C ASP A 52 -1.06 25.53 -6.19
N SER A 53 -0.64 24.58 -5.33
CA SER A 53 0.75 24.42 -4.89
C SER A 53 1.45 23.25 -5.60
N THR A 54 2.78 23.31 -5.69
CA THR A 54 3.58 22.13 -6.05
C THR A 54 3.81 21.28 -4.81
N HIS A 55 3.56 19.99 -4.92
CA HIS A 55 3.71 19.02 -3.83
C HIS A 55 4.70 17.94 -4.23
N HIS A 56 5.56 17.57 -3.28
CA HIS A 56 6.51 16.49 -3.42
C HIS A 56 6.09 15.33 -2.52
N LEU A 57 5.95 14.15 -3.11
CA LEU A 57 5.47 12.94 -2.47
C LEU A 57 6.53 11.85 -2.58
N PRO A 58 6.61 10.94 -1.60
CA PRO A 58 7.53 9.82 -1.71
C PRO A 58 7.04 8.79 -2.73
N SER A 59 7.98 8.17 -3.44
CA SER A 59 7.77 6.95 -4.22
C SER A 59 8.36 5.73 -3.49
N PHE A 60 8.36 4.56 -4.13
CA PHE A 60 8.99 3.35 -3.59
C PHE A 60 9.94 2.74 -4.63
N ASP A 61 11.19 2.54 -4.25
CA ASP A 61 12.17 1.84 -5.07
C ASP A 61 12.05 0.33 -4.80
N HIS A 62 11.58 -0.43 -5.78
CA HIS A 62 11.41 -1.89 -5.64
C HIS A 62 12.74 -2.68 -5.66
N ALA A 63 13.82 -2.12 -6.23
CA ALA A 63 15.13 -2.76 -6.21
C ALA A 63 15.80 -2.62 -4.84
N VAL A 64 15.71 -1.44 -4.23
CA VAL A 64 16.20 -1.19 -2.86
C VAL A 64 15.22 -1.76 -1.82
N GLY A 65 13.94 -1.73 -2.13
CA GLY A 65 12.84 -2.10 -1.24
C GLY A 65 12.66 -1.08 -0.12
N ASP A 66 12.75 0.21 -0.40
CA ASP A 66 12.49 1.30 0.57
C ASP A 66 11.90 2.54 -0.14
N PRO A 67 11.19 3.40 0.59
CA PRO A 67 10.64 4.64 0.02
C PRO A 67 11.74 5.63 -0.38
N VAL A 68 11.47 6.40 -1.44
CA VAL A 68 12.32 7.50 -1.92
C VAL A 68 11.58 8.81 -1.68
N ALA A 69 12.17 9.70 -0.90
CA ALA A 69 11.57 11.00 -0.59
C ALA A 69 11.52 11.90 -1.83
N ASP A 70 10.50 12.75 -1.91
CA ASP A 70 10.33 13.82 -2.91
C ASP A 70 10.39 13.41 -4.39
N ASP A 71 10.18 12.12 -4.69
CA ASP A 71 10.35 11.55 -6.03
C ASP A 71 9.14 11.77 -6.95
N ILE A 72 7.94 11.90 -6.38
CA ILE A 72 6.71 12.20 -7.15
C ILE A 72 6.41 13.69 -7.01
N THR A 73 6.28 14.41 -8.13
CA THR A 73 5.90 15.83 -8.14
C THR A 73 4.49 16.02 -8.69
N ILE A 74 3.60 16.57 -7.87
CA ILE A 74 2.26 17.03 -8.28
C ILE A 74 2.32 18.54 -8.47
N ARG A 75 1.96 19.03 -9.66
CA ARG A 75 2.00 20.45 -10.04
C ARG A 75 0.59 21.03 -10.13
N PRO A 76 0.42 22.36 -10.04
CA PRO A 76 -0.90 23.00 -10.11
C PRO A 76 -1.71 22.69 -11.39
N HIS A 77 -1.05 22.34 -12.50
CA HIS A 77 -1.72 21.96 -13.75
C HIS A 77 -2.17 20.50 -13.80
N HIS A 78 -1.84 19.69 -12.78
CA HIS A 78 -2.37 18.33 -12.65
C HIS A 78 -3.77 18.39 -12.05
N HIS A 79 -4.78 18.35 -12.90
CA HIS A 79 -6.18 18.44 -12.47
C HIS A 79 -6.75 17.12 -11.90
N ILE A 80 -6.10 15.99 -12.19
CA ILE A 80 -6.53 14.66 -11.72
C ILE A 80 -5.33 13.99 -11.05
N VAL A 81 -5.54 13.53 -9.82
CA VAL A 81 -4.56 12.73 -9.07
C VAL A 81 -5.18 11.36 -8.79
N LEU A 82 -4.61 10.31 -9.38
CA LEU A 82 -5.02 8.95 -9.09
C LEU A 82 -4.22 8.40 -7.90
N LEU A 83 -4.89 8.14 -6.79
CA LEU A 83 -4.32 7.45 -5.66
C LEU A 83 -4.54 5.94 -5.82
N GLU A 84 -3.46 5.16 -5.82
CA GLU A 84 -3.53 3.70 -5.80
C GLU A 84 -2.95 3.08 -4.52
N GLY A 85 -3.55 1.96 -4.09
CA GLY A 85 -3.11 1.18 -2.94
C GLY A 85 -4.16 0.20 -2.42
N ILE A 86 -3.71 -0.87 -1.78
CA ILE A 86 -4.59 -1.93 -1.22
C ILE A 86 -5.34 -1.53 0.05
N TYR A 87 -5.04 -0.36 0.64
CA TYR A 87 -5.62 0.07 1.92
C TYR A 87 -6.47 1.34 1.86
N LEU A 88 -6.69 1.90 0.66
CA LEU A 88 -7.43 3.15 0.49
C LEU A 88 -8.91 3.05 0.92
N HIS A 89 -9.45 1.84 1.02
CA HIS A 89 -10.84 1.57 1.42
C HIS A 89 -11.00 1.11 2.87
N LEU A 90 -9.90 0.97 3.63
CA LEU A 90 -9.97 0.44 4.99
C LEU A 90 -10.84 1.31 5.90
N SER A 91 -11.65 0.64 6.73
CA SER A 91 -12.58 1.27 7.66
C SER A 91 -11.99 1.60 9.03
N ILE A 92 -10.72 1.28 9.23
CA ILE A 92 -9.96 1.52 10.45
C ILE A 92 -9.18 2.84 10.38
N SER A 93 -8.98 3.47 11.53
CA SER A 93 -8.17 4.70 11.63
C SER A 93 -6.69 4.44 11.35
N PRO A 94 -5.96 5.38 10.70
CA PRO A 94 -6.46 6.63 10.10
C PRO A 94 -6.96 6.47 8.64
N TRP A 95 -6.82 5.28 8.04
CA TRP A 95 -7.20 5.02 6.64
C TRP A 95 -8.65 5.40 6.32
N ASN A 96 -9.54 5.24 7.29
CA ASN A 96 -10.95 5.54 7.17
C ASN A 96 -11.27 7.00 6.83
N GLU A 97 -10.34 7.93 7.04
CA GLU A 97 -10.51 9.34 6.69
C GLU A 97 -10.40 9.59 5.19
N ILE A 98 -9.74 8.71 4.42
CA ILE A 98 -9.50 8.88 2.99
C ILE A 98 -10.81 9.08 2.22
N LYS A 99 -11.88 8.36 2.59
CA LYS A 99 -13.19 8.47 1.94
C LYS A 99 -13.81 9.88 2.01
N LEU A 100 -13.34 10.72 2.93
CA LEU A 100 -13.81 12.10 3.09
C LEU A 100 -12.91 13.11 2.36
N LEU A 101 -11.77 12.66 1.83
CA LEU A 101 -10.73 13.49 1.22
C LEU A 101 -10.63 13.31 -0.30
N VAL A 102 -11.38 12.35 -0.88
CA VAL A 102 -11.35 12.02 -2.30
C VAL A 102 -12.74 12.18 -2.92
N ASP A 103 -12.79 12.58 -4.20
CA ASP A 103 -14.03 12.73 -4.94
C ASP A 103 -14.67 11.39 -5.32
N GLU A 104 -13.84 10.43 -5.73
CA GLU A 104 -14.27 9.08 -6.06
C GLU A 104 -13.35 8.03 -5.44
N LEU A 105 -13.95 6.90 -5.02
CA LEU A 105 -13.23 5.77 -4.43
C LEU A 105 -13.63 4.47 -5.15
N TRP A 106 -12.69 3.90 -5.90
CA TRP A 106 -12.95 2.77 -6.81
C TRP A 106 -12.26 1.49 -6.35
N TRP A 107 -13.02 0.39 -6.31
CA TRP A 107 -12.51 -0.93 -5.97
C TRP A 107 -12.29 -1.76 -7.23
N VAL A 108 -11.09 -2.35 -7.34
CA VAL A 108 -10.77 -3.29 -8.43
C VAL A 108 -10.96 -4.72 -7.91
N GLU A 109 -12.09 -5.32 -8.27
CA GLU A 109 -12.43 -6.69 -7.89
C GLU A 109 -11.81 -7.68 -8.89
N PRO A 110 -10.97 -8.62 -8.45
CA PRO A 110 -10.47 -9.66 -9.32
C PRO A 110 -11.60 -10.64 -9.69
N ARG A 111 -11.76 -10.94 -10.98
CA ARG A 111 -12.72 -11.95 -11.47
C ARG A 111 -12.43 -13.35 -10.94
N SER A 112 -11.15 -13.62 -10.65
CA SER A 112 -10.70 -14.87 -10.04
C SER A 112 -9.52 -14.61 -9.10
N LYS A 113 -9.72 -14.94 -7.83
CA LYS A 113 -8.66 -14.91 -6.82
C LYS A 113 -7.53 -15.87 -7.17
N VAL A 114 -7.86 -17.05 -7.70
CA VAL A 114 -6.86 -18.04 -8.15
C VAL A 114 -5.99 -17.48 -9.27
N THR A 115 -6.60 -16.88 -10.30
CA THR A 115 -5.86 -16.27 -11.40
C THR A 115 -4.98 -15.11 -10.91
N SER A 116 -5.49 -14.30 -10.00
CA SER A 116 -4.75 -13.18 -9.42
C SER A 116 -3.55 -13.63 -8.59
N SER A 117 -3.72 -14.66 -7.74
CA SER A 117 -2.63 -15.27 -6.98
C SER A 117 -1.57 -15.88 -7.90
N ASN A 118 -1.98 -16.58 -8.97
CA ASN A 118 -1.04 -17.15 -9.95
C ASN A 118 -0.25 -16.06 -10.68
N ARG A 119 -0.89 -14.94 -11.03
CA ARG A 119 -0.22 -13.78 -11.64
C ARG A 119 0.77 -13.15 -10.66
N LEU A 120 0.41 -13.04 -9.39
CA LEU A 120 1.28 -12.51 -8.34
C LEU A 120 2.49 -13.41 -8.08
N ALA A 121 2.31 -14.74 -8.06
CA ALA A 121 3.40 -15.69 -7.86
C ALA A 121 4.44 -15.59 -8.98
N LYS A 122 3.98 -15.52 -10.23
CA LYS A 122 4.85 -15.28 -11.40
C LYS A 122 5.60 -13.95 -11.29
N ARG A 123 4.93 -12.88 -10.82
CA ARG A 123 5.57 -11.58 -10.62
C ARG A 123 6.68 -11.64 -9.57
N HIS A 124 6.42 -12.28 -8.42
CA HIS A 124 7.44 -12.44 -7.36
C HIS A 124 8.65 -13.22 -7.85
N PHE A 125 8.44 -14.33 -8.57
CA PHE A 125 9.54 -15.11 -9.16
C PHE A 125 10.34 -14.31 -10.19
N ASN A 126 9.66 -13.67 -11.15
CA ASN A 126 10.33 -12.86 -12.19
C ASN A 126 11.08 -11.66 -11.62
N ALA A 127 10.61 -11.10 -10.50
CA ALA A 127 11.27 -9.99 -9.80
C ALA A 127 12.43 -10.45 -8.90
N GLY A 128 12.74 -11.75 -8.85
CA GLY A 128 13.79 -12.30 -7.98
C GLY A 128 13.46 -12.24 -6.49
N LEU A 129 12.19 -12.03 -6.13
CA LEU A 129 11.74 -11.98 -4.73
C LEU A 129 11.55 -13.37 -4.12
N SER A 130 11.64 -14.43 -4.94
CA SER A 130 11.49 -15.82 -4.52
C SER A 130 12.24 -16.74 -5.49
N ASP A 131 12.92 -17.76 -4.96
CA ASP A 131 13.79 -18.65 -5.74
C ASP A 131 13.01 -19.63 -6.64
N SER A 132 11.70 -19.77 -6.43
CA SER A 132 10.82 -20.61 -7.24
C SER A 132 9.37 -20.11 -7.18
N ILE A 133 8.53 -20.61 -8.09
CA ILE A 133 7.08 -20.35 -8.04
C ILE A 133 6.47 -20.87 -6.74
N ALA A 134 6.86 -22.06 -6.27
CA ALA A 134 6.37 -22.59 -5.00
C ALA A 134 6.74 -21.70 -3.80
N ALA A 135 7.97 -21.16 -3.77
CA ALA A 135 8.37 -20.20 -2.74
C ALA A 135 7.57 -18.89 -2.82
N ALA A 136 7.27 -18.41 -4.04
CA ALA A 136 6.42 -17.25 -4.26
C ALA A 136 4.98 -17.48 -3.78
N GLU A 137 4.42 -18.67 -4.00
CA GLU A 137 3.10 -19.05 -3.49
C GLU A 137 3.07 -19.06 -1.96
N GLN A 138 4.10 -19.61 -1.31
CA GLN A 138 4.23 -19.58 0.15
C GLN A 138 4.32 -18.14 0.68
N ARG A 139 5.06 -17.26 -0.01
CA ARG A 139 5.11 -15.83 0.32
C ARG A 139 3.72 -15.19 0.26
N ILE A 140 2.94 -15.50 -0.78
CA ILE A 140 1.57 -14.99 -0.93
C ILE A 140 0.69 -15.48 0.22
N ILE A 141 0.69 -16.79 0.50
CA ILE A 141 -0.11 -17.39 1.59
C ILE A 141 0.22 -16.73 2.94
N ASN A 142 1.49 -16.48 3.20
CA ASN A 142 1.95 -15.99 4.49
C ASN A 142 1.94 -14.47 4.66
N ASN A 143 1.84 -13.70 3.56
CA ASN A 143 1.87 -12.24 3.61
C ASN A 143 0.74 -11.58 2.80
N ASP A 144 0.78 -11.70 1.47
CA ASP A 144 -0.11 -10.98 0.56
C ASP A 144 -1.59 -11.37 0.74
N LEU A 145 -1.88 -12.66 0.92
CA LEU A 145 -3.24 -13.16 1.10
C LEU A 145 -3.87 -12.66 2.40
N PRO A 146 -3.23 -12.78 3.58
CA PRO A 146 -3.76 -12.17 4.80
C PRO A 146 -3.97 -10.65 4.68
N ASN A 147 -3.13 -9.94 3.92
CA ASN A 147 -3.32 -8.51 3.67
C ASN A 147 -4.59 -8.25 2.84
N SER A 148 -4.79 -9.02 1.76
CA SER A 148 -6.00 -8.93 0.92
C SER A 148 -7.26 -9.27 1.71
N THR A 149 -7.25 -10.39 2.44
CA THR A 149 -8.38 -10.83 3.28
C THR A 149 -8.72 -9.76 4.31
N PHE A 150 -7.72 -9.23 5.01
CA PHE A 150 -7.94 -8.17 5.98
C PHE A 150 -8.59 -6.94 5.35
N THR A 151 -8.12 -6.51 4.16
CA THR A 151 -8.75 -5.41 3.44
C THR A 151 -10.20 -5.71 3.09
N GLU A 152 -10.48 -6.87 2.51
CA GLU A 152 -11.83 -7.24 2.11
C GLU A 152 -12.81 -7.29 3.29
N GLU A 153 -12.37 -7.80 4.43
CA GLU A 153 -13.17 -7.91 5.66
C GLU A 153 -13.37 -6.56 6.36
N ASN A 154 -12.43 -5.62 6.19
CA ASN A 154 -12.40 -4.35 6.93
C ASN A 154 -12.48 -3.14 6.02
N ARG A 155 -13.10 -3.23 4.84
CA ARG A 155 -13.30 -2.07 3.94
C ARG A 155 -14.70 -1.48 4.04
N PHE A 156 -14.83 -0.20 3.75
CA PHE A 156 -16.12 0.38 3.41
C PHE A 156 -16.57 -0.04 2.00
N PRO A 157 -17.87 0.11 1.66
CA PRO A 157 -18.34 -0.03 0.29
C PRO A 157 -17.67 0.99 -0.64
N PRO A 158 -17.26 0.61 -1.86
CA PRO A 158 -16.69 1.55 -2.81
C PRO A 158 -17.79 2.38 -3.49
N SER A 159 -17.41 3.53 -4.05
CA SER A 159 -18.31 4.30 -4.93
C SER A 159 -18.57 3.55 -6.23
N ARG A 160 -17.57 2.82 -6.73
CA ARG A 160 -17.65 1.99 -7.95
C ARG A 160 -16.81 0.73 -7.80
N THR A 161 -17.28 -0.36 -8.40
CA THR A 161 -16.50 -1.60 -8.53
C THR A 161 -16.18 -1.85 -9.99
N ILE A 162 -14.91 -2.11 -10.30
CA ILE A 162 -14.42 -2.49 -11.62
C ILE A 162 -13.91 -3.93 -11.53
N PHE A 163 -14.24 -4.75 -12.53
CA PHE A 163 -13.83 -6.16 -12.57
C PHE A 163 -12.60 -6.36 -13.46
N ASN A 164 -11.54 -6.94 -12.88
CA ASN A 164 -10.26 -7.29 -13.50
C ASN A 164 -10.21 -8.77 -13.87
#